data_AF-A0A2J0L651-F1
#
_entry.id   AF-A0A2J0L651-F1
#
_cell.length_a   1.000
_cell.length_b   1.000
_cell.length_c   1.000
_cell.angle_alpha   90.00
_cell.angle_beta   90.00
_cell.angle_gamma   90.00
#
_symmetry.space_group_name_H-M   'P 1'
#
loop_
_entity.id
_entity.type
_entity.pdbx_description
1 polymer ?
#
loop_
_entity_poly.entity_id
_entity_poly.type
_entity_poly.pdbx_seq_one_letter_code
_entity_poly.pdbx_strand_id
1 'polypeptide(L)'
;MQSQITKNILNTIIYCDILNFPLTSFEVWKYLTVIDGHSMSNWTWTSNVQISLGEIIEALESKELKKHIEEFRGFYFLRGRKTLVEQRIQNDKNSIAKYKIAERVAWWLRFVPFVRMVAVTGTLAMKNPEKNSDIDFLVVLEKGRIWTGRLLVTLAVHLLGKRRHGDKIKNRICLNYFITTGSLEIKRQDLFAANEYSFIYPIFDSLVIPSGAERSREIYVNKALASHAISTQISPRVPINRDLVEMTKNECGMTKKSVFCQFGEANIEWMKKFKPNFKFSELKPSKYYMEHSRFSRFIQKPREVLLNFIFGDRIESWLKRKQIARIKRNPLTYKKGGYVEYDDENLVFLPEPQGPGILEKFKASTSKKDFL
;
A
#
# COMPACT_ATOMS: atom_id res chain seq x y z
N MET A 1 18.80 -21.79 13.19
CA MET A 1 17.94 -21.39 12.05
C MET A 1 16.46 -21.65 12.34
N GLN A 2 16.06 -22.90 12.66
CA GLN A 2 14.65 -23.24 12.95
C GLN A 2 14.02 -22.41 14.08
N SER A 3 14.72 -22.22 15.20
CA SER A 3 14.23 -21.40 16.32
C SER A 3 13.96 -19.93 15.93
N GLN A 4 14.78 -19.35 15.05
CA GLN A 4 14.57 -17.97 14.58
C GLN A 4 13.37 -17.87 13.61
N ILE A 5 13.17 -18.87 12.74
CA ILE A 5 12.01 -18.93 11.86
C ILE A 5 10.72 -19.05 12.69
N THR A 6 10.68 -19.97 13.66
CA THR A 6 9.57 -20.11 14.62
C THR A 6 9.27 -18.80 15.33
N LYS A 7 10.29 -18.11 15.84
CA LYS A 7 10.15 -16.80 16.50
C LYS A 7 9.58 -15.74 15.57
N ASN A 8 10.06 -15.65 14.33
CA ASN A 8 9.57 -14.70 13.34
C ASN A 8 8.11 -15.00 12.93
N ILE A 9 7.75 -16.27 12.74
CA ILE A 9 6.37 -16.68 12.46
C ILE A 9 5.46 -16.29 13.62
N LEU A 10 5.87 -16.58 14.84
CA LEU A 10 5.09 -16.27 16.03
C LEU A 10 4.93 -14.76 16.23
N ASN A 11 6.00 -13.97 16.04
CA ASN A 11 5.92 -12.51 16.04
C ASN A 11 4.93 -12.00 14.99
N THR A 12 4.94 -12.59 13.80
CA THR A 12 4.00 -12.25 12.73
C THR A 12 2.56 -12.52 13.14
N ILE A 13 2.30 -13.71 13.69
CA ILE A 13 0.96 -14.09 14.15
C ILE A 13 0.52 -13.19 15.30
N ILE A 14 1.36 -12.94 16.31
CA ILE A 14 1.03 -12.05 17.44
C ILE A 14 0.70 -10.64 16.93
N TYR A 15 1.52 -10.10 16.02
CA TYR A 15 1.32 -8.75 15.50
C TYR A 15 -0.01 -8.63 14.76
N CYS A 16 -0.33 -9.59 13.88
CA CYS A 16 -1.60 -9.59 13.15
C CYS A 16 -2.80 -9.93 14.04
N ASP A 17 -2.63 -10.76 15.07
CA ASP A 17 -3.67 -11.09 16.05
C ASP A 17 -4.08 -9.87 16.89
N ILE A 18 -3.13 -8.97 17.23
CA ILE A 18 -3.43 -7.65 17.84
C ILE A 18 -4.30 -6.79 16.93
N LEU A 19 -4.14 -6.93 15.61
CA LEU A 19 -4.96 -6.26 14.60
C LEU A 19 -6.25 -7.01 14.29
N ASN A 20 -6.58 -8.06 15.05
CA ASN A 20 -7.72 -8.95 14.82
C ASN A 20 -7.71 -9.53 13.39
N PHE A 21 -6.54 -9.93 12.93
CA PHE A 21 -6.26 -10.33 11.56
C PHE A 21 -5.63 -11.72 11.52
N PRO A 22 -6.43 -12.80 11.58
CA PRO A 22 -5.90 -14.15 11.48
C PRO A 22 -5.36 -14.40 10.06
N LEU A 23 -4.22 -15.07 9.97
CA LEU A 23 -3.43 -15.19 8.74
C LEU A 23 -3.54 -16.58 8.12
N THR A 24 -3.58 -16.67 6.80
CA THR A 24 -3.30 -17.94 6.10
C THR A 24 -1.80 -18.27 6.11
N SER A 25 -1.40 -19.51 5.84
CA SER A 25 0.03 -19.88 5.72
C SER A 25 0.78 -19.03 4.70
N PHE A 26 0.14 -18.71 3.56
CA PHE A 26 0.68 -17.80 2.56
C PHE A 26 0.84 -16.37 3.09
N GLU A 27 -0.11 -15.88 3.88
CA GLU A 27 -0.02 -14.54 4.48
C GLU A 27 1.04 -14.50 5.60
N VAL A 28 1.23 -15.58 6.38
CA VAL A 28 2.34 -15.71 7.32
C VAL A 28 3.68 -15.59 6.59
N TRP A 29 3.84 -16.29 5.46
CA TRP A 29 5.03 -16.19 4.62
C TRP A 29 5.21 -14.78 4.04
N LYS A 30 4.16 -14.21 3.46
CA LYS A 30 4.20 -12.91 2.76
C LYS A 30 4.46 -11.73 3.70
N TYR A 31 3.81 -11.74 4.86
CA TYR A 31 3.88 -10.65 5.86
C TYR A 31 4.82 -10.96 7.02
N LEU A 32 5.70 -11.95 6.85
CA LEU A 32 6.67 -12.38 7.85
C LEU A 32 7.38 -11.16 8.45
N THR A 33 7.37 -11.10 9.78
CA THR A 33 7.85 -9.98 10.57
C THR A 33 9.13 -10.37 11.27
N VAL A 34 10.21 -9.67 10.95
CA VAL A 34 11.50 -9.82 11.62
C VAL A 34 11.70 -8.65 12.57
N ILE A 35 12.13 -8.97 13.79
CA ILE A 35 12.45 -8.00 14.83
C ILE A 35 13.80 -8.42 15.39
N ASP A 36 14.84 -7.67 15.06
CA ASP A 36 16.15 -7.88 15.65
C ASP A 36 16.17 -7.35 17.09
N GLY A 37 16.58 -8.21 18.01
CA GLY A 37 16.43 -8.04 19.45
C GLY A 37 17.41 -7.07 20.12
N HIS A 38 18.20 -6.26 19.40
CA HIS A 38 19.18 -5.36 20.01
C HIS A 38 19.18 -3.97 19.36
N SER A 39 18.82 -2.98 20.16
CA SER A 39 19.05 -1.52 20.00
C SER A 39 18.82 -0.91 18.62
N MET A 40 17.98 0.14 18.61
CA MET A 40 17.76 1.07 17.49
C MET A 40 19.03 1.82 17.00
N SER A 41 20.23 1.43 17.43
CA SER A 41 21.48 2.17 17.27
C SER A 41 22.60 1.45 16.51
N ASN A 42 22.57 0.12 16.32
CA ASN A 42 23.65 -0.62 15.63
C ASN A 42 23.07 -1.72 14.73
N TRP A 43 22.70 -1.36 13.49
CA TRP A 43 22.18 -2.30 12.49
C TRP A 43 23.34 -2.89 11.67
N THR A 44 23.86 -4.04 12.08
CA THR A 44 24.68 -4.89 11.20
C THR A 44 23.75 -5.84 10.44
N TRP A 45 23.65 -5.63 9.12
CA TRP A 45 22.89 -6.49 8.21
C TRP A 45 23.35 -7.95 8.32
N THR A 46 22.60 -8.78 9.03
CA THR A 46 22.78 -10.23 8.96
C THR A 46 21.82 -10.78 7.90
N SER A 47 22.29 -10.72 6.65
CA SER A 47 21.89 -11.55 5.51
C SER A 47 20.42 -11.49 5.05
N ASN A 48 20.23 -11.35 3.73
CA ASN A 48 18.96 -11.53 3.01
C ASN A 48 18.38 -12.94 3.23
N VAL A 49 17.79 -13.24 4.39
CA VAL A 49 17.11 -14.52 4.61
C VAL A 49 15.71 -14.41 4.01
N GLN A 50 15.60 -14.73 2.72
CA GLN A 50 14.31 -14.94 2.08
C GLN A 50 13.83 -16.35 2.44
N ILE A 51 12.87 -16.43 3.37
CA ILE A 51 12.33 -17.70 3.84
C ILE A 51 11.28 -18.19 2.84
N SER A 52 11.34 -19.45 2.43
CA SER A 52 10.40 -20.05 1.49
C SER A 52 9.03 -20.34 2.13
N LEU A 53 7.99 -20.49 1.32
CA LEU A 53 6.68 -20.89 1.81
C LEU A 53 6.70 -22.31 2.41
N GLY A 54 7.52 -23.21 1.87
CA GLY A 54 7.69 -24.57 2.39
C GLY A 54 8.22 -24.59 3.82
N GLU A 55 9.26 -23.80 4.10
CA GLU A 55 9.82 -23.65 5.46
C GLU A 55 8.78 -23.08 6.44
N ILE A 56 7.92 -22.16 6.00
CA ILE A 56 6.85 -21.60 6.83
C ILE A 56 5.81 -22.67 7.16
N ILE A 57 5.37 -23.45 6.18
CA ILE A 57 4.39 -24.53 6.38
C ILE A 57 4.96 -25.59 7.33
N GLU A 58 6.21 -26.01 7.13
CA GLU A 58 6.87 -26.98 8.03
C GLU A 58 6.98 -26.45 9.46
N ALA A 59 7.39 -25.19 9.62
CA ALA A 59 7.50 -24.58 10.94
C ALA A 59 6.15 -24.44 11.64
N LEU A 60 5.08 -24.07 10.93
CA LEU A 60 3.71 -23.98 11.47
C LEU A 60 3.21 -25.32 12.05
N GLU A 61 3.67 -26.44 11.51
CA GLU A 61 3.35 -27.78 12.01
C GLU A 61 4.14 -28.20 13.26
N SER A 62 5.17 -27.44 13.64
CA SER A 62 6.04 -27.75 14.78
C SER A 62 5.29 -27.77 16.12
N LYS A 63 5.71 -28.68 17.01
CA LYS A 63 5.18 -28.77 18.38
C LYS A 63 5.39 -27.48 19.18
N GLU A 64 6.42 -26.71 18.85
CA GLU A 64 6.74 -25.43 19.49
C GLU A 64 5.67 -24.39 19.19
N LEU A 65 5.36 -24.14 17.92
CA LEU A 65 4.33 -23.17 17.53
C LEU A 65 2.93 -23.59 17.98
N LYS A 66 2.58 -24.87 17.85
CA LYS A 66 1.26 -25.41 18.24
C LYS A 66 0.92 -25.24 19.74
N LYS A 67 1.91 -24.93 20.59
CA LYS A 67 1.64 -24.54 21.99
C LYS A 67 0.96 -23.17 22.09
N HIS A 68 1.23 -22.27 21.15
CA HIS A 68 0.86 -20.85 21.21
C HIS A 68 -0.15 -20.41 20.16
N ILE A 69 -0.31 -21.17 19.09
CA ILE A 69 -1.22 -20.87 17.99
C ILE A 69 -2.27 -21.98 17.79
N GLU A 70 -3.40 -21.60 17.21
CA GLU A 70 -4.45 -22.49 16.75
C GLU A 70 -4.67 -22.26 15.25
N GLU A 71 -5.15 -23.30 14.56
CA GLU A 71 -5.56 -23.24 13.17
C GLU A 71 -7.07 -23.53 13.06
N PHE A 72 -7.79 -22.72 12.28
CA PHE A 72 -9.16 -23.01 11.91
C PHE A 72 -9.47 -22.49 10.50
N ARG A 73 -9.95 -23.38 9.62
CA ARG A 73 -10.25 -23.08 8.22
C ARG A 73 -9.04 -22.49 7.45
N GLY A 74 -7.83 -23.00 7.73
CA GLY A 74 -6.59 -22.52 7.12
C GLY A 74 -6.09 -21.17 7.62
N PHE A 75 -6.70 -20.62 8.68
CA PHE A 75 -6.23 -19.41 9.34
C PHE A 75 -5.54 -19.74 10.66
N TYR A 76 -4.39 -19.11 10.89
CA TYR A 76 -3.58 -19.19 12.11
C TYR A 76 -3.78 -17.94 12.97
N PHE A 77 -3.96 -18.15 14.27
CA PHE A 77 -4.20 -17.11 15.28
C PHE A 77 -3.72 -17.58 16.67
N LEU A 78 -3.69 -16.68 17.66
CA LEU A 78 -3.33 -17.08 19.02
C LEU A 78 -4.43 -17.95 19.66
N ARG A 79 -4.04 -18.95 20.46
CA ARG A 79 -4.98 -19.88 21.09
C ARG A 79 -6.13 -19.17 21.81
N GLY A 80 -7.33 -19.72 21.67
CA GLY A 80 -8.55 -19.19 22.28
C GLY A 80 -9.19 -18.02 21.51
N ARG A 81 -8.66 -17.64 20.34
CA ARG A 81 -9.18 -16.54 19.52
C ARG A 81 -9.88 -16.98 18.23
N LYS A 82 -10.45 -18.20 18.22
CA LYS A 82 -11.17 -18.76 17.05
C LYS A 82 -12.26 -17.85 16.48
N THR A 83 -12.87 -17.00 17.29
CA THR A 83 -13.89 -16.02 16.86
C THR A 83 -13.37 -15.02 15.83
N LEU A 84 -12.04 -14.79 15.78
CA LEU A 84 -11.40 -13.93 14.79
C LEU A 84 -11.61 -14.41 13.35
N VAL A 85 -11.77 -15.71 13.12
CA VAL A 85 -11.96 -16.25 11.77
C VAL A 85 -13.30 -15.80 11.17
N GLU A 86 -14.38 -15.81 11.96
CA GLU A 86 -15.67 -15.32 11.48
C GLU A 86 -15.65 -13.80 11.30
N GLN A 87 -14.99 -13.07 12.21
CA GLN A 87 -14.78 -11.63 12.09
C GLN A 87 -14.00 -11.27 10.81
N ARG A 88 -12.96 -12.03 10.48
CA ARG A 88 -12.16 -11.89 9.26
C ARG A 88 -13.01 -12.03 8.00
N ILE A 89 -13.85 -13.08 7.95
CA ILE A 89 -14.76 -13.32 6.82
C ILE A 89 -15.77 -12.16 6.69
N GLN A 90 -16.33 -11.68 7.81
CA GLN A 90 -17.28 -10.58 7.79
C GLN A 90 -16.63 -9.24 7.39
N ASN A 91 -15.41 -8.98 7.84
CA ASN A 91 -14.67 -7.78 7.48
C ASN A 91 -14.22 -7.80 6.01
N ASP A 92 -13.87 -8.96 5.46
CA ASP A 92 -13.60 -9.10 4.03
C ASP A 92 -14.86 -8.77 3.20
N LYS A 93 -16.04 -9.28 3.60
CA LYS A 93 -17.33 -8.88 2.98
C LYS A 93 -17.57 -7.37 3.06
N ASN A 94 -17.30 -6.75 4.22
CA ASN A 94 -17.42 -5.30 4.38
C ASN A 94 -16.46 -4.54 3.45
N SER A 95 -15.26 -5.08 3.22
CA SER A 95 -14.24 -4.49 2.34
C SER A 95 -14.74 -4.32 0.92
N ILE A 96 -15.46 -5.32 0.37
CA ILE A 96 -15.98 -5.28 -1.00
C ILE A 96 -16.83 -4.02 -1.22
N ALA A 97 -17.75 -3.72 -0.31
CA ALA A 97 -18.62 -2.55 -0.42
C ALA A 97 -17.82 -1.23 -0.28
N LYS A 98 -16.84 -1.18 0.62
CA LYS A 98 -16.00 0.02 0.83
C LYS A 98 -15.05 0.28 -0.34
N TYR A 99 -14.48 -0.76 -0.94
CA TYR A 99 -13.66 -0.63 -2.15
C TYR A 99 -14.45 -0.01 -3.31
N LYS A 100 -15.71 -0.42 -3.53
CA LYS A 100 -16.56 0.21 -4.55
C LYS A 100 -16.76 1.72 -4.31
N ILE A 101 -16.82 2.15 -3.05
CA ILE A 101 -16.89 3.57 -2.68
C ILE A 101 -15.55 4.26 -2.97
N ALA A 102 -14.45 3.66 -2.53
CA ALA A 102 -13.10 4.17 -2.76
C ALA A 102 -12.81 4.37 -4.25
N GLU A 103 -13.14 3.37 -5.07
CA GLU A 103 -12.98 3.38 -6.53
C GLU A 103 -13.83 4.47 -7.18
N ARG A 104 -15.10 4.61 -6.78
CA ARG A 104 -15.96 5.68 -7.29
C ARG A 104 -15.45 7.08 -6.93
N VAL A 105 -14.91 7.27 -5.73
CA VAL A 105 -14.33 8.57 -5.35
C VAL A 105 -13.04 8.82 -6.12
N ALA A 106 -12.15 7.83 -6.20
CA ALA A 106 -10.90 7.93 -6.98
C ALA A 106 -11.16 8.23 -8.46
N TRP A 107 -12.25 7.68 -9.04
CA TRP A 107 -12.68 7.98 -10.40
C TRP A 107 -12.96 9.47 -10.61
N TRP A 108 -13.53 10.16 -9.62
CA TRP A 108 -13.71 11.62 -9.69
C TRP A 108 -12.41 12.38 -9.42
N LEU A 109 -11.59 11.89 -8.47
CA LEU A 109 -10.31 12.50 -8.13
C LEU A 109 -9.31 12.47 -9.30
N ARG A 110 -9.45 11.53 -10.24
CA ARG A 110 -8.66 11.51 -11.48
C ARG A 110 -8.85 12.74 -12.36
N PHE A 111 -9.82 13.60 -12.10
CA PHE A 111 -10.02 14.85 -12.86
C PHE A 111 -9.59 16.09 -12.08
N VAL A 112 -9.16 15.90 -10.83
CA VAL A 112 -8.67 16.97 -9.98
C VAL A 112 -7.23 17.30 -10.40
N PRO A 113 -6.92 18.58 -10.70
CA PRO A 113 -5.56 19.00 -11.04
C PRO A 113 -4.53 18.57 -9.99
N PHE A 114 -3.32 18.28 -10.45
CA PHE A 114 -2.17 17.88 -9.65
C PHE A 114 -2.27 16.52 -8.96
N VAL A 115 -3.38 15.78 -9.05
CA VAL A 115 -3.46 14.42 -8.50
C VAL A 115 -2.67 13.47 -9.38
N ARG A 116 -1.71 12.78 -8.77
CA ARG A 116 -0.80 11.85 -9.45
C ARG A 116 -1.02 10.39 -9.07
N MET A 117 -1.46 10.11 -7.85
CA MET A 117 -1.85 8.77 -7.42
C MET A 117 -2.89 8.86 -6.30
N VAL A 118 -3.80 7.89 -6.25
CA VAL A 118 -4.67 7.66 -5.09
C VAL A 118 -4.58 6.18 -4.72
N ALA A 119 -4.26 5.91 -3.45
CA ALA A 119 -4.19 4.57 -2.90
C ALA A 119 -4.99 4.47 -1.61
N VAL A 120 -5.51 3.27 -1.34
CA VAL A 120 -6.13 2.92 -0.06
C VAL A 120 -5.07 2.37 0.88
N THR A 121 -5.08 2.84 2.13
CA THR A 121 -4.23 2.35 3.23
C THR A 121 -5.09 1.88 4.41
N GLY A 122 -4.47 1.62 5.56
CA GLY A 122 -5.16 1.24 6.79
C GLY A 122 -5.95 -0.07 6.69
N THR A 123 -7.03 -0.16 7.49
CA THR A 123 -7.79 -1.40 7.67
C THR A 123 -8.49 -1.89 6.42
N LEU A 124 -8.91 -0.99 5.52
CA LEU A 124 -9.51 -1.38 4.24
C LEU A 124 -8.48 -2.07 3.34
N ALA A 125 -7.26 -1.52 3.26
CA ALA A 125 -6.16 -2.09 2.48
C ALA A 125 -5.84 -3.53 2.91
N MET A 126 -5.88 -3.77 4.23
CA MET A 126 -5.73 -5.12 4.82
C MET A 126 -6.90 -6.06 4.52
N LYS A 127 -8.05 -5.56 4.03
CA LYS A 127 -9.34 -6.27 4.01
C LYS A 127 -9.83 -6.65 5.42
N ASN A 128 -9.59 -5.77 6.39
CA ASN A 128 -10.08 -5.90 7.76
C ASN A 128 -10.85 -4.68 8.32
N PRO A 129 -11.66 -3.95 7.52
CA PRO A 129 -12.38 -2.80 8.02
C PRO A 129 -13.60 -3.22 8.86
N GLU A 130 -13.83 -2.50 9.95
CA GLU A 130 -15.09 -2.57 10.66
C GLU A 130 -16.25 -2.01 9.82
N LYS A 131 -17.48 -2.47 10.08
CA LYS A 131 -18.69 -2.03 9.35
C LYS A 131 -18.84 -0.51 9.31
N ASN A 132 -18.53 0.16 10.42
CA ASN A 132 -18.71 1.61 10.59
C ASN A 132 -17.43 2.42 10.36
N SER A 133 -16.34 1.80 9.89
CA SER A 133 -15.09 2.51 9.62
C SER A 133 -15.19 3.49 8.45
N ASP A 134 -14.26 4.43 8.42
CA ASP A 134 -13.92 5.23 7.27
C ASP A 134 -13.02 4.46 6.29
N ILE A 135 -12.50 5.19 5.30
CA ILE A 135 -11.64 4.72 4.21
C ILE A 135 -10.44 5.68 4.14
N ASP A 136 -9.26 5.19 4.51
CA ASP A 136 -8.02 5.98 4.48
C ASP A 136 -7.47 6.09 3.05
N PHE A 137 -7.26 7.32 2.60
CA PHE A 137 -6.61 7.62 1.32
C PHE A 137 -5.21 8.18 1.54
N LEU A 138 -4.24 7.56 0.87
CA LEU A 138 -2.97 8.19 0.54
C LEU A 138 -3.10 8.84 -0.85
N VAL A 139 -2.85 10.14 -0.91
CA VAL A 139 -2.92 10.91 -2.16
C VAL A 139 -1.54 11.45 -2.50
N VAL A 140 -1.04 11.10 -3.69
CA VAL A 140 0.19 11.69 -4.24
C VAL A 140 -0.19 12.84 -5.15
N LEU A 141 0.40 13.99 -4.91
CA LEU A 141 0.23 15.21 -5.68
C LEU A 141 1.49 15.52 -6.51
N GLU A 142 1.37 16.42 -7.48
CA GLU A 142 2.54 16.97 -8.19
C GLU A 142 3.41 17.79 -7.24
N LYS A 143 4.74 17.73 -7.45
CA LYS A 143 5.71 18.52 -6.69
C LYS A 143 5.38 20.01 -6.74
N GLY A 144 5.49 20.69 -5.59
CA GLY A 144 5.21 22.12 -5.46
C GLY A 144 3.73 22.50 -5.53
N ARG A 145 2.83 21.52 -5.46
CA ARG A 145 1.37 21.74 -5.51
C ARG A 145 0.61 21.05 -4.37
N ILE A 146 1.29 20.70 -3.26
CA ILE A 146 0.69 19.97 -2.14
C ILE A 146 -0.47 20.75 -1.50
N TRP A 147 -0.34 22.07 -1.36
CA TRP A 147 -1.33 22.90 -0.66
C TRP A 147 -2.55 23.15 -1.55
N THR A 148 -2.34 23.51 -2.81
CA THR A 148 -3.42 23.67 -3.80
C THR A 148 -4.11 22.34 -4.08
N GLY A 149 -3.35 21.29 -4.36
CA GLY A 149 -3.89 19.95 -4.63
C GLY A 149 -4.69 19.42 -3.45
N ARG A 150 -4.21 19.59 -2.20
CA ARG A 150 -4.97 19.22 -1.01
C ARG A 150 -6.31 19.94 -0.93
N LEU A 151 -6.34 21.26 -1.17
CA LEU A 151 -7.60 22.01 -1.15
C LEU A 151 -8.56 21.46 -2.21
N LEU A 152 -8.11 21.27 -3.45
CA LEU A 152 -8.94 20.80 -4.55
C LEU A 152 -9.48 19.39 -4.32
N VAL A 153 -8.64 18.45 -3.88
CA VAL A 153 -9.06 17.08 -3.51
C VAL A 153 -10.07 17.15 -2.37
N THR A 154 -9.77 17.94 -1.35
CA THR A 154 -10.64 18.10 -0.19
C THR A 154 -12.01 18.65 -0.55
N LEU A 155 -12.07 19.66 -1.43
CA LEU A 155 -13.32 20.22 -1.95
C LEU A 155 -14.06 19.20 -2.80
N ALA A 156 -13.38 18.51 -3.71
CA ALA A 156 -14.01 17.49 -4.56
C ALA A 156 -14.67 16.38 -3.72
N VAL A 157 -13.95 15.80 -2.76
CA VAL A 157 -14.49 14.76 -1.87
C VAL A 157 -15.62 15.30 -0.98
N HIS A 158 -15.54 16.58 -0.57
CA HIS A 158 -16.61 17.23 0.19
C HIS A 158 -17.88 17.44 -0.63
N LEU A 159 -17.76 17.91 -1.87
CA LEU A 159 -18.88 18.11 -2.80
C LEU A 159 -19.55 16.79 -3.20
N LEU A 160 -18.78 15.70 -3.30
CA LEU A 160 -19.33 14.34 -3.45
C LEU A 160 -20.07 13.85 -2.19
N GLY A 161 -20.05 14.62 -1.11
CA GLY A 161 -20.59 14.26 0.20
C GLY A 161 -19.83 13.11 0.86
N LYS A 162 -18.65 12.72 0.37
CA LYS A 162 -17.91 11.53 0.85
C LYS A 162 -16.82 11.85 1.86
N ARG A 163 -16.56 13.11 2.18
CA ARG A 163 -15.49 13.49 3.11
C ARG A 163 -15.81 13.12 4.56
N ARG A 164 -14.86 12.55 5.28
CA ARG A 164 -14.93 12.37 6.75
C ARG A 164 -14.85 13.73 7.45
N HIS A 165 -15.82 14.04 8.30
CA HIS A 165 -15.86 15.26 9.11
C HIS A 165 -16.83 15.11 10.28
N GLY A 166 -16.46 15.63 11.46
CA GLY A 166 -17.25 15.46 12.69
C GLY A 166 -17.62 13.99 12.90
N ASP A 167 -18.90 13.74 13.16
CA ASP A 167 -19.44 12.39 13.40
C ASP A 167 -19.69 11.58 12.11
N LYS A 168 -19.50 12.19 10.93
CA LYS A 168 -19.63 11.48 9.65
C LYS A 168 -18.34 10.71 9.36
N ILE A 169 -18.24 9.51 9.90
CA ILE A 169 -17.08 8.60 9.75
C ILE A 169 -17.39 7.45 8.78
N LYS A 170 -18.49 6.73 9.02
CA LYS A 170 -18.86 5.54 8.26
C LYS A 170 -18.87 5.76 6.75
N ASN A 171 -18.12 4.94 6.02
CA ASN A 171 -18.04 4.94 4.55
C ASN A 171 -17.64 6.31 3.97
N ARG A 172 -16.92 7.11 4.76
CA ARG A 172 -16.35 8.39 4.32
C ARG A 172 -14.86 8.24 4.08
N ILE A 173 -14.34 9.09 3.20
CA ILE A 173 -12.92 9.17 2.88
C ILE A 173 -12.22 10.04 3.91
N CYS A 174 -11.21 9.47 4.55
CA CYS A 174 -10.24 10.19 5.38
C CYS A 174 -9.12 10.70 4.49
N LEU A 175 -8.86 12.01 4.54
CA LEU A 175 -7.80 12.68 3.80
C LEU A 175 -6.70 13.13 4.77
N ASN A 176 -6.07 12.14 5.40
CA ASN A 176 -5.04 12.30 6.44
C ASN A 176 -3.61 12.20 5.91
N TYR A 177 -3.37 11.68 4.70
CA TYR A 177 -2.03 11.50 4.15
C TYR A 177 -1.92 12.04 2.72
N PHE A 178 -1.12 13.10 2.56
CA PHE A 178 -0.71 13.62 1.25
C PHE A 178 0.82 13.62 1.15
N ILE A 179 1.34 13.20 0.00
CA ILE A 179 2.76 13.34 -0.38
C ILE A 179 2.84 13.91 -1.79
N THR A 180 4.05 14.26 -2.26
CA THR A 180 4.24 14.67 -3.66
C THR A 180 5.22 13.78 -4.42
N THR A 181 5.23 13.93 -5.75
CA THR A 181 6.22 13.31 -6.64
C THR A 181 7.67 13.75 -6.35
N GLY A 182 7.88 14.80 -5.55
CA GLY A 182 9.21 15.22 -5.08
C GLY A 182 9.78 14.38 -3.94
N SER A 183 8.93 13.70 -3.15
CA SER A 183 9.33 12.80 -2.07
C SER A 183 8.25 11.74 -1.85
N LEU A 184 8.47 10.54 -2.40
CA LEU A 184 7.56 9.40 -2.28
C LEU A 184 7.89 8.47 -1.10
N GLU A 185 9.02 8.70 -0.44
CA GLU A 185 9.43 7.94 0.73
C GLU A 185 8.58 8.31 1.95
N ILE A 186 8.10 7.30 2.66
CA ILE A 186 7.38 7.47 3.91
C ILE A 186 8.38 7.85 5.01
N LYS A 187 8.16 9.01 5.66
CA LYS A 187 9.08 9.50 6.69
C LYS A 187 9.08 8.67 7.97
N ARG A 188 7.92 8.15 8.39
CA ARG A 188 7.82 7.27 9.55
C ARG A 188 8.11 5.83 9.12
N GLN A 189 9.35 5.38 9.37
CA GLN A 189 9.84 4.06 8.97
C GLN A 189 9.87 3.08 10.17
N ASP A 190 8.69 2.79 10.72
CA ASP A 190 8.53 1.84 11.82
C ASP A 190 7.79 0.56 11.39
N LEU A 191 7.71 -0.42 12.28
CA LEU A 191 7.01 -1.69 12.02
C LEU A 191 5.53 -1.47 11.65
N PHE A 192 4.87 -0.45 12.22
CA PHE A 192 3.48 -0.16 11.91
C PHE A 192 3.32 0.36 10.48
N ALA A 193 4.15 1.31 10.07
CA ALA A 193 4.19 1.80 8.70
C ALA A 193 4.57 0.68 7.72
N ALA A 194 5.58 -0.15 8.04
CA ALA A 194 5.95 -1.29 7.21
C ALA A 194 4.77 -2.25 7.01
N ASN A 195 4.00 -2.52 8.07
CA ASN A 195 2.79 -3.31 7.97
C ASN A 195 1.73 -2.60 7.12
N GLU A 196 1.36 -1.37 7.44
CA GLU A 196 0.33 -0.59 6.73
C GLU A 196 0.61 -0.53 5.21
N TYR A 197 1.83 -0.17 4.82
CA TYR A 197 2.22 -0.04 3.42
C TYR A 197 2.49 -1.36 2.73
N SER A 198 2.67 -2.47 3.45
CA SER A 198 2.68 -3.81 2.83
C SER A 198 1.32 -4.25 2.29
N PHE A 199 0.25 -3.59 2.74
CA PHE A 199 -1.13 -3.81 2.27
C PHE A 199 -1.62 -2.72 1.30
N ILE A 200 -0.83 -1.69 1.01
CA ILE A 200 -1.26 -0.54 0.20
C ILE A 200 -1.91 -1.00 -1.12
N TYR A 201 -3.04 -0.37 -1.45
CA TYR A 201 -3.82 -0.74 -2.62
C TYR A 201 -4.01 0.46 -3.55
N PRO A 202 -3.20 0.60 -4.63
CA PRO A 202 -3.33 1.72 -5.56
C PRO A 202 -4.61 1.56 -6.40
N ILE A 203 -5.43 2.61 -6.42
CA ILE A 203 -6.68 2.67 -7.20
C ILE A 203 -6.49 3.49 -8.48
N PHE A 204 -5.68 4.55 -8.41
CA PHE A 204 -5.43 5.46 -9.52
C PHE A 204 -3.96 5.86 -9.57
N ASP A 205 -3.40 5.91 -10.78
CA ASP A 205 -2.08 6.46 -11.08
C ASP A 205 -2.12 7.24 -12.40
N SER A 206 -1.52 8.43 -12.40
CA SER A 206 -1.52 9.36 -13.53
C SER A 206 -0.49 9.03 -14.60
N LEU A 207 0.54 8.28 -14.24
CA LEU A 207 1.61 7.86 -15.11
C LEU A 207 1.68 6.35 -14.97
N VAL A 208 1.25 5.56 -15.97
CA VAL A 208 1.72 4.16 -16.12
C VAL A 208 1.47 3.64 -17.51
N ILE A 209 2.55 3.01 -18.00
CA ILE A 209 2.73 1.90 -18.94
C ILE A 209 1.52 1.60 -19.84
N PRO A 210 1.63 1.75 -21.17
CA PRO A 210 0.63 1.19 -22.08
C PRO A 210 0.45 -0.28 -21.75
N SER A 211 -0.76 -0.67 -21.36
CA SER A 211 -1.25 -2.02 -21.05
C SER A 211 -0.51 -3.16 -21.77
N GLY A 212 0.69 -3.49 -21.29
CA GLY A 212 1.45 -4.66 -21.70
C GLY A 212 1.12 -5.87 -20.84
N ALA A 213 0.43 -5.68 -19.71
CA ALA A 213 0.05 -6.76 -18.80
C ALA A 213 -1.11 -7.62 -19.34
N GLU A 214 -1.92 -7.11 -20.26
CA GLU A 214 -2.89 -7.93 -21.03
C GLU A 214 -2.23 -8.53 -22.28
N ARG A 215 -1.33 -7.80 -22.96
CA ARG A 215 -0.62 -8.31 -24.14
C ARG A 215 0.44 -9.37 -23.81
N SER A 216 1.04 -9.32 -22.63
CA SER A 216 1.98 -10.35 -22.15
C SER A 216 1.29 -11.64 -21.77
N ARG A 217 -0.02 -11.63 -21.44
CA ARG A 217 -0.81 -12.86 -21.34
C ARG A 217 -1.03 -13.48 -22.72
N GLU A 218 -1.34 -12.69 -23.74
CA GLU A 218 -1.41 -13.19 -25.13
C GLU A 218 -0.06 -13.71 -25.62
N ILE A 219 1.05 -13.00 -25.34
CA ILE A 219 2.38 -13.42 -25.78
C ILE A 219 2.85 -14.67 -25.02
N TYR A 220 2.64 -14.78 -23.70
CA TYR A 220 3.03 -16.00 -22.95
C TYR A 220 2.11 -17.18 -23.23
N VAL A 221 0.80 -16.98 -23.40
CA VAL A 221 -0.13 -18.04 -23.80
C VAL A 221 0.18 -18.50 -25.21
N ASN A 222 0.46 -17.59 -26.16
CA ASN A 222 0.87 -17.97 -27.51
C ASN A 222 2.27 -18.62 -27.54
N LYS A 223 3.18 -18.24 -26.65
CA LYS A 223 4.51 -18.88 -26.53
C LYS A 223 4.42 -20.26 -25.87
N ALA A 224 3.52 -20.47 -24.91
CA ALA A 224 3.21 -21.76 -24.30
C ALA A 224 2.48 -22.70 -25.27
N LEU A 225 1.54 -22.16 -26.05
CA LEU A 225 0.85 -22.90 -27.12
C LEU A 225 1.79 -23.20 -28.29
N ALA A 226 2.69 -22.29 -28.66
CA ALA A 226 3.71 -22.54 -29.69
C ALA A 226 4.76 -23.56 -29.22
N SER A 227 5.15 -23.56 -27.94
CA SER A 227 6.06 -24.58 -27.40
C SER A 227 5.40 -25.95 -27.20
N HIS A 228 4.08 -26.01 -26.98
CA HIS A 228 3.32 -27.25 -27.06
C HIS A 228 3.10 -27.72 -28.51
N ALA A 229 2.88 -26.80 -29.46
CA ALA A 229 2.77 -27.14 -30.88
C ALA A 229 4.09 -27.63 -31.48
N ILE A 230 5.24 -27.22 -30.94
CA ILE A 230 6.57 -27.73 -31.35
C ILE A 230 6.81 -29.19 -30.91
N SER A 231 6.04 -29.72 -29.95
CA SER A 231 6.10 -31.15 -29.56
C SER A 231 5.24 -32.05 -30.45
N THR A 232 4.47 -31.49 -31.38
CA THR A 232 3.66 -32.26 -32.34
C THR A 232 4.08 -31.86 -33.75
N GLN A 233 4.66 -32.82 -34.46
CA GLN A 233 5.11 -32.67 -35.85
C GLN A 233 4.04 -31.99 -36.70
N ILE A 234 4.32 -30.80 -37.24
CA ILE A 234 3.92 -30.31 -38.58
C ILE A 234 4.72 -29.01 -38.84
N SER A 235 5.50 -29.01 -39.93
CA SER A 235 6.12 -27.80 -40.48
C SER A 235 5.09 -27.05 -41.34
N PRO A 236 5.08 -25.71 -41.36
CA PRO A 236 5.77 -25.07 -42.48
C PRO A 236 6.53 -23.77 -42.13
N ARG A 237 7.50 -23.48 -43.00
CA ARG A 237 8.37 -22.28 -43.03
C ARG A 237 7.60 -20.97 -42.82
N VAL A 238 7.91 -20.27 -41.74
CA VAL A 238 7.64 -18.82 -41.61
C VAL A 238 8.99 -18.10 -41.67
N PRO A 239 9.18 -17.11 -42.56
CA PRO A 239 10.43 -16.37 -42.61
C PRO A 239 10.58 -15.57 -41.32
N ILE A 240 11.66 -15.83 -40.58
CA ILE A 240 12.05 -15.02 -39.42
C ILE A 240 12.49 -13.67 -39.99
N ASN A 241 11.59 -12.69 -39.93
CA ASN A 241 11.88 -11.34 -40.38
C ASN A 241 13.00 -10.76 -39.49
N ARG A 242 14.16 -10.44 -40.08
CA ARG A 242 15.30 -9.80 -39.37
C ARG A 242 14.88 -8.45 -38.76
N ASP A 243 13.85 -7.81 -39.30
CA ASP A 243 13.28 -6.56 -38.78
C ASP A 243 12.66 -6.73 -37.38
N LEU A 244 12.13 -7.91 -37.02
CA LEU A 244 11.56 -8.16 -35.69
C LEU A 244 12.64 -8.24 -34.59
N VAL A 245 13.85 -8.68 -34.95
CA VAL A 245 14.99 -8.74 -34.02
C VAL A 245 15.60 -7.35 -33.85
N GLU A 246 15.63 -6.53 -34.90
CA GLU A 246 16.08 -5.13 -34.79
C GLU A 246 15.07 -4.20 -34.10
N MET A 247 13.75 -4.43 -34.25
CA MET A 247 12.73 -3.68 -33.52
C MET A 247 12.82 -3.85 -32.00
N THR A 248 13.35 -4.97 -31.50
CA THR A 248 13.50 -5.19 -30.05
C THR A 248 14.70 -4.46 -29.43
N LYS A 249 15.67 -3.99 -30.24
CA LYS A 249 16.84 -3.26 -29.75
C LYS A 249 16.61 -1.74 -29.61
N ASN A 250 15.59 -1.18 -30.27
CA ASN A 250 15.35 0.27 -30.33
C ASN A 250 14.24 0.80 -29.39
N GLU A 251 13.61 -0.03 -28.55
CA GLU A 251 12.69 0.42 -27.49
C GLU A 251 13.38 0.65 -26.12
N CYS A 252 14.71 0.78 -26.08
CA CYS A 252 15.44 1.23 -24.89
C CYS A 252 15.42 2.77 -24.78
N GLY A 253 14.23 3.37 -24.90
CA GLY A 253 13.98 4.77 -24.61
C GLY A 253 13.12 4.86 -23.36
N MET A 254 13.76 5.04 -22.20
CA MET A 254 13.17 5.23 -20.85
C MET A 254 11.63 5.25 -20.80
N THR A 255 10.99 4.10 -20.61
CA THR A 255 9.58 4.09 -20.20
C THR A 255 9.47 4.73 -18.83
N LYS A 256 8.82 5.91 -18.74
CA LYS A 256 8.55 6.57 -17.46
C LYS A 256 7.83 5.58 -16.52
N LYS A 257 8.45 5.27 -15.37
CA LYS A 257 7.89 4.40 -14.33
C LYS A 257 6.63 5.02 -13.72
N SER A 258 5.75 4.19 -13.15
CA SER A 258 4.62 4.67 -12.37
C SER A 258 5.00 5.55 -11.22
N VAL A 259 4.05 6.35 -10.76
CA VAL A 259 4.12 6.93 -9.41
C VAL A 259 4.11 5.81 -8.36
N PHE A 260 3.28 4.78 -8.51
CA PHE A 260 3.29 3.62 -7.61
C PHE A 260 4.59 2.80 -7.63
N CYS A 261 5.18 2.57 -8.80
CA CYS A 261 6.48 1.91 -8.92
C CYS A 261 7.59 2.74 -8.28
N GLN A 262 7.61 4.05 -8.49
CA GLN A 262 8.55 4.96 -7.83
C GLN A 262 8.33 4.99 -6.30
N PHE A 263 7.07 4.97 -5.85
CA PHE A 263 6.73 4.84 -4.43
C PHE A 263 7.27 3.52 -3.85
N GLY A 264 7.12 2.42 -4.58
CA GLY A 264 7.68 1.13 -4.17
C GLY A 264 9.20 1.17 -4.06
N GLU A 265 9.88 1.75 -5.04
CA GLU A 265 11.35 1.91 -5.05
C GLU A 265 11.84 2.76 -3.88
N ALA A 266 11.13 3.86 -3.57
CA ALA A 266 11.47 4.74 -2.46
C ALA A 266 11.28 4.09 -1.07
N ASN A 267 10.49 3.02 -0.95
CA ASN A 267 10.12 2.45 0.35
C ASN A 267 10.59 1.00 0.58
N ILE A 268 10.99 0.28 -0.47
CA ILE A 268 11.27 -1.16 -0.35
C ILE A 268 12.45 -1.48 0.57
N GLU A 269 13.48 -0.62 0.59
CA GLU A 269 14.70 -0.88 1.35
C GLU A 269 14.45 -0.91 2.85
N TRP A 270 13.81 0.14 3.40
CA TRP A 270 13.51 0.20 4.82
C TRP A 270 12.38 -0.77 5.21
N MET A 271 11.41 -1.02 4.33
CA MET A 271 10.33 -1.97 4.62
C MET A 271 10.85 -3.40 4.76
N LYS A 272 11.83 -3.80 3.94
CA LYS A 272 12.43 -5.15 4.00
C LYS A 272 13.15 -5.43 5.31
N LYS A 273 13.57 -4.40 6.05
CA LYS A 273 14.12 -4.53 7.41
C LYS A 273 13.12 -5.16 8.37
N PHE A 274 11.82 -4.93 8.15
CA PHE A 274 10.74 -5.50 8.95
C PHE A 274 10.03 -6.68 8.26
N LYS A 275 9.94 -6.64 6.93
CA LYS A 275 9.16 -7.57 6.09
C LYS A 275 10.04 -8.16 4.97
N PRO A 276 10.94 -9.13 5.25
CA PRO A 276 11.95 -9.59 4.30
C PRO A 276 11.36 -10.24 3.03
N ASN A 277 10.19 -10.87 3.15
CA ASN A 277 9.52 -11.54 2.03
C ASN A 277 8.66 -10.59 1.18
N PHE A 278 8.51 -9.32 1.59
CA PHE A 278 7.65 -8.37 0.88
C PHE A 278 8.27 -7.87 -0.43
N LYS A 279 7.44 -7.80 -1.47
CA LYS A 279 7.79 -7.24 -2.79
C LYS A 279 6.65 -6.38 -3.31
N PHE A 280 6.95 -5.14 -3.69
CA PHE A 280 5.95 -4.25 -4.31
C PHE A 280 5.42 -4.77 -5.65
N SER A 281 6.23 -5.53 -6.41
CA SER A 281 5.81 -6.13 -7.69
C SER A 281 4.64 -7.11 -7.57
N GLU A 282 4.39 -7.65 -6.38
CA GLU A 282 3.27 -8.57 -6.12
C GLU A 282 1.97 -7.84 -5.80
N LEU A 283 2.02 -6.54 -5.53
CA LEU A 283 0.83 -5.74 -5.29
C LEU A 283 0.13 -5.51 -6.62
N LYS A 284 -0.98 -6.23 -6.80
CA LYS A 284 -1.85 -6.04 -7.96
C LYS A 284 -2.56 -4.70 -7.80
N PRO A 285 -2.57 -3.86 -8.85
CA PRO A 285 -3.39 -2.66 -8.85
C PRO A 285 -4.88 -3.05 -8.77
N SER A 286 -5.75 -2.08 -8.47
CA SER A 286 -7.20 -2.33 -8.38
C SER A 286 -7.75 -3.10 -9.59
N LYS A 287 -8.78 -3.94 -9.38
CA LYS A 287 -9.55 -4.50 -10.51
C LYS A 287 -10.10 -3.40 -11.42
N TYR A 288 -10.39 -2.25 -10.83
CA TYR A 288 -10.80 -1.02 -11.49
C TYR A 288 -9.66 0.00 -11.49
N TYR A 289 -8.41 -0.46 -11.58
CA TYR A 289 -7.27 0.43 -11.73
C TYR A 289 -7.48 1.30 -12.94
N MET A 290 -7.65 2.58 -12.67
CA MET A 290 -8.02 3.54 -13.70
C MET A 290 -6.74 4.12 -14.27
N GLU A 291 -6.45 3.72 -15.50
CA GLU A 291 -5.41 4.36 -16.29
C GLU A 291 -5.82 5.77 -16.67
N HIS A 292 -4.81 6.64 -16.78
CA HIS A 292 -5.00 7.96 -17.38
C HIS A 292 -5.26 7.81 -18.88
N SER A 293 -6.53 7.77 -19.28
CA SER A 293 -6.90 7.93 -20.68
C SER A 293 -6.31 9.23 -21.25
N ARG A 294 -5.99 9.26 -22.56
CA ARG A 294 -5.55 10.49 -23.24
C ARG A 294 -6.51 11.66 -22.99
N PHE A 295 -7.80 11.36 -22.83
CA PHE A 295 -8.87 12.31 -22.54
C PHE A 295 -8.78 12.93 -21.13
N SER A 296 -8.57 12.15 -20.07
CA SER A 296 -8.40 12.72 -18.72
C SER A 296 -7.13 13.57 -18.62
N ARG A 297 -6.06 13.19 -19.34
CA ARG A 297 -4.85 14.02 -19.46
C ARG A 297 -5.12 15.32 -20.21
N PHE A 298 -5.96 15.29 -21.24
CA PHE A 298 -6.41 16.46 -21.99
C PHE A 298 -7.33 17.38 -21.18
N ILE A 299 -8.06 16.88 -20.19
CA ILE A 299 -8.82 17.74 -19.25
C ILE A 299 -7.92 18.34 -18.17
N GLN A 300 -7.00 17.55 -17.60
CA GLN A 300 -6.14 18.03 -16.52
C GLN A 300 -5.11 19.05 -17.02
N LYS A 301 -4.40 18.78 -18.13
CA LYS A 301 -3.28 19.63 -18.56
C LYS A 301 -3.67 21.09 -18.83
N PRO A 302 -4.74 21.41 -19.57
CA PRO A 302 -5.16 22.80 -19.76
C PRO A 302 -5.58 23.47 -18.45
N ARG A 303 -6.21 22.73 -17.52
CA ARG A 303 -6.57 23.26 -16.20
C ARG A 303 -5.34 23.50 -15.33
N GLU A 304 -4.34 22.61 -15.36
CA GLU A 304 -3.07 22.80 -14.68
C GLU A 304 -2.29 23.98 -15.28
N VAL A 305 -2.24 24.10 -16.61
CA VAL A 305 -1.63 25.25 -17.29
C VAL A 305 -2.36 26.54 -16.93
N LEU A 306 -3.69 26.55 -16.97
CA LEU A 306 -4.51 27.71 -16.59
C LEU A 306 -4.31 28.08 -15.12
N LEU A 307 -4.33 27.11 -14.21
CA LEU A 307 -4.10 27.35 -12.78
C LEU A 307 -2.66 27.82 -12.51
N ASN A 308 -1.67 27.24 -13.18
CA ASN A 308 -0.28 27.70 -13.09
C ASN A 308 -0.13 29.12 -13.66
N PHE A 309 -0.85 29.47 -14.72
CA PHE A 309 -0.80 30.76 -15.40
C PHE A 309 -1.53 31.87 -14.65
N ILE A 310 -2.79 31.64 -14.22
CA ILE A 310 -3.61 32.65 -13.56
C ILE A 310 -3.20 32.83 -12.08
N PHE A 311 -2.77 31.74 -11.44
CA PHE A 311 -2.79 31.66 -9.98
C PHE A 311 -1.48 31.13 -9.36
N GLY A 312 -0.74 30.28 -10.10
CA GLY A 312 0.68 29.96 -9.92
C GLY A 312 1.18 29.73 -8.49
N ASP A 313 2.46 30.03 -8.28
CA ASP A 313 3.15 29.81 -7.00
C ASP A 313 2.73 30.79 -5.90
N ARG A 314 2.09 31.92 -6.30
CA ARG A 314 1.53 32.89 -5.35
C ARG A 314 0.35 32.30 -4.58
N ILE A 315 -0.56 31.58 -5.23
CA ILE A 315 -1.67 30.91 -4.56
C ILE A 315 -1.20 29.71 -3.77
N GLU A 316 -0.26 28.92 -4.28
CA GLU A 316 0.36 27.85 -3.49
C GLU A 316 0.92 28.41 -2.18
N SER A 317 1.69 29.50 -2.25
CA SER A 317 2.28 30.18 -1.08
C SER A 317 1.23 30.78 -0.14
N TRP A 318 0.14 31.34 -0.68
CA TRP A 318 -0.96 31.85 0.13
C TRP A 318 -1.72 30.73 0.83
N LEU A 319 -2.05 29.65 0.12
CA LEU A 319 -2.71 28.46 0.66
C LEU A 319 -1.86 27.76 1.70
N LYS A 320 -0.54 27.65 1.47
CA LYS A 320 0.43 27.17 2.46
C LYS A 320 0.30 27.94 3.77
N ARG A 321 0.40 29.27 3.73
CA ARG A 321 0.28 30.11 4.93
C ARG A 321 -1.05 29.90 5.64
N LYS A 322 -2.17 29.87 4.91
CA LYS A 322 -3.51 29.68 5.49
C LYS A 322 -3.70 28.30 6.10
N GLN A 323 -3.28 27.24 5.42
CA GLN A 323 -3.43 25.87 5.90
C GLN A 323 -2.51 25.59 7.09
N ILE A 324 -1.25 26.06 7.07
CA ILE A 324 -0.36 25.96 8.24
C ILE A 324 -0.96 26.69 9.43
N ALA A 325 -1.47 27.91 9.25
CA ALA A 325 -2.13 28.64 10.33
C ALA A 325 -3.34 27.86 10.89
N ARG A 326 -4.13 27.20 10.04
CA ARG A 326 -5.23 26.34 10.46
C ARG A 326 -4.76 25.09 11.22
N ILE A 327 -3.68 24.45 10.78
CA ILE A 327 -3.07 23.31 11.48
C ILE A 327 -2.58 23.75 12.86
N LYS A 328 -1.85 24.85 12.95
CA LYS A 328 -1.34 25.39 14.24
C LYS A 328 -2.45 25.79 15.21
N ARG A 329 -3.60 26.24 14.73
CA ARG A 329 -4.76 26.57 15.59
C ARG A 329 -5.57 25.35 16.03
N ASN A 330 -5.38 24.19 15.40
CA ASN A 330 -6.14 23.00 15.75
C ASN A 330 -5.56 22.37 17.02
N PRO A 331 -6.31 22.25 18.12
CA PRO A 331 -5.81 21.66 19.37
C PRO A 331 -5.34 20.20 19.19
N LEU A 332 -5.95 19.45 18.26
CA LEU A 332 -5.56 18.08 17.95
C LEU A 332 -4.14 17.96 17.38
N THR A 333 -3.56 19.06 16.88
CA THR A 333 -2.17 19.10 16.41
C THR A 333 -1.16 18.83 17.53
N TYR A 334 -1.50 19.21 18.76
CA TYR A 334 -0.62 19.08 19.93
C TYR A 334 -1.02 17.92 20.85
N LYS A 335 -1.96 17.07 20.40
CA LYS A 335 -2.39 15.92 21.17
C LYS A 335 -1.19 15.00 21.44
N LYS A 336 -0.94 14.67 22.71
CA LYS A 336 0.16 13.78 23.12
C LYS A 336 0.03 12.43 22.40
N GLY A 337 1.11 11.99 21.76
CA GLY A 337 1.14 10.77 20.94
C GLY A 337 0.60 10.94 19.52
N GLY A 338 0.05 12.11 19.18
CA GLY A 338 -0.33 12.48 17.82
C GLY A 338 0.88 12.60 16.88
N TYR A 339 0.62 12.45 15.58
CA TYR A 339 1.61 12.65 14.52
C TYR A 339 1.05 13.61 13.48
N VAL A 340 1.62 14.82 13.46
CA VAL A 340 1.31 15.84 12.47
C VAL A 340 2.61 16.27 11.82
N GLU A 341 2.63 16.19 10.50
CA GLU A 341 3.77 16.59 9.70
C GLU A 341 3.28 17.45 8.55
N TYR A 342 3.99 18.53 8.26
CA TYR A 342 3.70 19.37 7.12
C TYR A 342 4.95 20.07 6.61
N ASP A 343 5.26 19.87 5.35
CA ASP A 343 6.21 20.66 4.56
C ASP A 343 5.70 20.75 3.11
N ASP A 344 6.57 21.09 2.15
CA ASP A 344 6.19 21.22 0.74
C ASP A 344 6.09 19.88 -0.01
N GLU A 345 6.45 18.79 0.66
CA GLU A 345 6.50 17.43 0.11
C GLU A 345 5.59 16.44 0.84
N ASN A 346 5.29 16.68 2.13
CA ASN A 346 4.54 15.80 3.01
C ASN A 346 3.51 16.58 3.80
N LEU A 347 2.31 16.02 3.90
CA LEU A 347 1.27 16.52 4.78
C LEU A 347 0.50 15.35 5.40
N VAL A 348 0.81 15.09 6.66
CA VAL A 348 0.21 14.03 7.47
C VAL A 348 -0.52 14.62 8.67
N PHE A 349 -1.76 14.18 8.91
CA PHE A 349 -2.54 14.59 10.06
C PHE A 349 -3.19 13.39 10.74
N LEU A 350 -2.48 12.82 11.72
CA LEU A 350 -2.89 11.66 12.51
C LEU A 350 -2.92 12.05 13.99
N PRO A 351 -4.02 12.63 14.51
CA PRO A 351 -4.08 13.06 15.91
C PRO A 351 -4.08 11.89 16.90
N GLU A 352 -4.47 10.70 16.44
CA GLU A 352 -4.52 9.46 17.21
C GLU A 352 -3.95 8.30 16.37
N PRO A 353 -2.62 8.25 16.16
CA PRO A 353 -2.01 7.18 15.39
C PRO A 353 -2.11 5.86 16.16
N GLN A 354 -2.44 4.77 15.45
CA GLN A 354 -2.59 3.45 16.10
C GLN A 354 -1.25 2.79 16.41
N GLY A 355 -0.18 3.16 15.69
CA GLY A 355 1.14 2.51 15.77
C GLY A 355 1.71 2.36 17.18
N PRO A 356 1.82 3.43 17.99
CA PRO A 356 2.38 3.33 19.35
C PRO A 356 1.63 2.33 20.24
N GLY A 357 0.30 2.38 20.25
CA GLY A 357 -0.52 1.48 21.06
C GLY A 357 -0.46 0.03 20.58
N ILE A 358 -0.36 -0.21 19.27
CA ILE A 358 -0.14 -1.55 18.71
C ILE A 358 1.23 -2.08 19.12
N LEU A 359 2.27 -1.25 19.05
CA LEU A 359 3.62 -1.63 19.42
C LEU A 359 3.74 -1.97 20.93
N GLU A 360 3.07 -1.21 21.79
CA GLU A 360 3.00 -1.50 23.23
C GLU A 360 2.32 -2.85 23.51
N LYS A 361 1.14 -3.10 22.89
CA LYS A 361 0.46 -4.39 22.98
C LYS A 361 1.32 -5.54 22.46
N PHE A 362 2.07 -5.29 21.39
CA PHE A 362 2.97 -6.25 20.79
C PHE A 362 4.11 -6.62 21.75
N LYS A 363 4.82 -5.63 22.28
CA LYS A 363 5.88 -5.82 23.30
C LYS A 363 5.37 -6.58 24.53
N ALA A 364 4.20 -6.19 25.04
CA ALA A 364 3.59 -6.87 26.19
C ALA A 364 3.24 -8.34 25.88
N SER A 365 2.80 -8.64 24.66
CA SER A 365 2.43 -9.99 24.24
C SER A 365 3.64 -10.89 24.02
N THR A 366 4.75 -10.33 23.54
CA THR A 366 6.02 -11.07 23.36
C THR A 366 6.72 -11.31 24.70
N SER A 367 6.67 -10.37 25.65
CA SER A 367 7.30 -10.52 26.97
C SER A 367 6.57 -11.51 27.89
N LYS A 368 5.24 -11.62 27.81
CA LYS A 368 4.44 -12.50 28.70
C LYS A 368 4.53 -13.99 28.41
N LYS A 369 5.11 -14.38 27.27
CA LYS A 369 5.02 -15.73 26.76
C LYS A 369 6.36 -16.46 26.70
N ASP A 370 7.37 -15.98 27.46
CA ASP A 370 8.69 -16.59 27.62
C ASP A 370 9.31 -17.07 26.29
N PHE A 371 9.33 -16.17 25.30
CA PHE A 371 9.83 -16.44 23.95
C PHE A 371 11.28 -16.00 23.71
N LEU A 372 12.01 -15.71 24.79
CA LEU A 372 13.41 -15.27 24.76
C LEU A 372 14.29 -16.21 25.58
#